data_AF-A0A915KXR3-F1
#
_entry.id   AF-A0A915KXR3-F1
#
_cell.length_a   1.000
_cell.length_b   1.000
_cell.length_c   1.000
_cell.angle_alpha   90.00
_cell.angle_beta   90.00
_cell.angle_gamma   90.00
#
_symmetry.space_group_name_H-M   'P 1'
#
loop_
_entity.id
_entity.type
_entity.pdbx_description
1 polymer ?
#
loop_
_entity_poly.entity_id
_entity_poly.type
_entity_poly.pdbx_seq_one_letter_code
_entity_poly.pdbx_strand_id
1 'polypeptide(L)'
;QKPIYNIDKALEKILPFDSLDPDGEPLVHHVPVCQDGEEVIEGQFKYVCHFGKLMPQCCLSSQGAACIPIGQTRVEGHFIIQCYTPQEGVLSRRPVGCFYNGHEYYEGQVILPEAGQPTGDDGGSSSSSNTSTTKEVLPAHSYYKCFLDNGVLKFQAAGCVDDSRKLISERRRFLLNGRYALCLFDENGNFVGYESNTDESEDMENSSNND
;
A
#
# COMPACT_ATOMS: atom_id res chain seq x y z
N GLN A 1 -8.84 41.42 -2.66
CA GLN A 1 -7.74 42.16 -3.31
C GLN A 1 -6.60 41.19 -3.56
N LYS A 2 -6.31 40.87 -4.83
CA LYS A 2 -5.14 40.07 -5.23
C LYS A 2 -4.00 41.03 -5.59
N PRO A 3 -2.72 40.72 -5.28
CA PRO A 3 -1.62 41.53 -5.78
C PRO A 3 -1.40 41.25 -7.27
N ILE A 4 -1.38 42.32 -8.05
CA ILE A 4 -0.91 42.32 -9.43
C ILE A 4 0.62 42.40 -9.33
N TYR A 5 1.31 41.31 -9.64
CA TYR A 5 2.76 41.34 -9.82
C TYR A 5 3.07 41.84 -11.23
N ASN A 6 3.83 42.93 -11.29
CA ASN A 6 4.23 43.63 -12.49
C ASN A 6 5.54 42.98 -12.99
N ILE A 7 5.50 42.27 -14.13
CA ILE A 7 6.62 41.44 -14.64
C ILE A 7 7.52 42.19 -15.66
N ASP A 8 7.24 43.44 -15.99
CA ASP A 8 7.93 44.11 -17.11
C ASP A 8 9.22 44.88 -16.77
N LYS A 9 10.09 44.38 -15.87
CA LYS A 9 11.36 45.11 -15.59
C LYS A 9 12.58 44.30 -15.11
N ALA A 10 12.77 43.07 -15.58
CA ALA A 10 13.92 42.25 -15.16
C ALA A 10 14.67 41.52 -16.30
N LEU A 11 14.67 42.07 -17.53
CA LEU A 11 15.32 41.42 -18.67
C LEU A 11 16.17 42.37 -19.53
N GLU A 12 16.96 43.22 -18.87
CA GLU A 12 18.11 43.89 -19.50
C GLU A 12 19.28 43.95 -18.50
N LYS A 13 19.85 42.78 -18.21
CA LYS A 13 21.27 42.70 -17.81
C LYS A 13 21.94 41.71 -18.75
N ILE A 14 22.38 42.26 -19.87
CA ILE A 14 23.44 41.71 -20.70
C ILE A 14 24.59 41.39 -19.74
N LEU A 15 24.84 40.10 -19.50
CA LEU A 15 26.05 39.67 -18.81
C LEU A 15 27.24 40.07 -19.69
N PRO A 16 28.28 40.71 -19.13
CA PRO A 16 29.50 40.94 -19.88
C PRO A 16 30.08 39.59 -20.31
N PHE A 17 30.34 39.47 -21.61
CA PHE A 17 31.35 38.56 -22.15
C PHE A 17 32.65 38.79 -21.36
N ASP A 18 33.43 37.72 -21.15
CA ASP A 18 34.81 37.74 -20.62
C ASP A 18 34.99 37.41 -19.13
N SER A 19 34.34 36.34 -18.66
CA SER A 19 34.93 35.51 -17.61
C SER A 19 35.42 34.22 -18.27
N LEU A 20 36.66 34.23 -18.78
CA LEU A 20 37.36 33.00 -19.16
C LEU A 20 38.10 32.50 -17.92
N ASP A 21 38.11 31.19 -17.68
CA ASP A 21 39.01 30.59 -16.70
C ASP A 21 40.48 30.88 -17.10
N PRO A 22 41.46 30.81 -16.17
CA PRO A 22 42.87 31.10 -16.46
C PRO A 22 43.47 30.27 -17.62
N ASP A 23 42.82 29.16 -17.99
CA ASP A 23 43.20 28.28 -19.10
C ASP A 23 42.51 28.63 -20.44
N GLY A 24 41.68 29.69 -20.48
CA GLY A 24 41.00 30.14 -21.69
C GLY A 24 39.77 29.32 -22.11
N GLU A 25 39.30 28.41 -21.25
CA GLU A 25 38.02 27.73 -21.47
C GLU A 25 36.85 28.64 -21.07
N PRO A 26 35.73 28.63 -21.82
CA PRO A 26 34.54 29.36 -21.44
C PRO A 26 34.08 28.85 -20.08
N LEU A 27 33.99 29.74 -19.08
CA LEU A 27 33.30 29.43 -17.83
C LEU A 27 31.89 28.99 -18.22
N VAL A 28 31.65 27.68 -18.14
CA VAL A 28 30.33 27.12 -18.32
C VAL A 28 29.54 27.62 -17.12
N HIS A 29 28.93 28.80 -17.25
CA HIS A 29 27.88 29.22 -16.36
C HIS A 29 26.82 28.14 -16.46
N HIS A 30 26.80 27.25 -15.46
CA HIS A 30 25.71 26.34 -15.24
C HIS A 30 24.46 27.22 -15.15
N VAL A 31 23.74 27.32 -16.26
CA VAL A 31 22.45 27.97 -16.32
C VAL A 31 21.64 27.30 -15.22
N PRO A 32 21.17 28.03 -14.20
CA PRO A 32 20.37 27.44 -13.15
C PRO A 32 19.19 26.74 -13.82
N VAL A 33 19.00 25.46 -13.47
CA VAL A 33 18.09 24.54 -14.17
C VAL A 33 16.63 25.02 -14.10
N CYS A 34 16.33 25.92 -13.18
CA CYS A 34 15.01 26.48 -12.90
C CYS A 34 15.10 27.86 -12.24
N GLN A 35 14.00 28.62 -12.20
CA GLN A 35 13.89 29.90 -11.50
C GLN A 35 13.47 29.69 -10.03
N ASP A 36 14.04 30.42 -9.07
CA ASP A 36 13.71 30.27 -7.64
C ASP A 36 12.20 30.42 -7.38
N GLY A 37 11.61 29.45 -6.67
CA GLY A 37 10.17 29.36 -6.42
C GLY A 37 9.35 28.70 -7.53
N GLU A 38 9.93 28.39 -8.68
CA GLU A 38 9.27 27.66 -9.77
C GLU A 38 8.89 26.25 -9.31
N GLU A 39 7.63 25.85 -9.54
CA GLU A 39 7.16 24.50 -9.29
C GLU A 39 7.37 23.64 -10.54
N VAL A 40 8.07 22.52 -10.37
CA VAL A 40 8.33 21.57 -11.46
C VAL A 40 7.67 20.24 -11.10
N ILE A 41 6.87 19.71 -12.02
CA ILE A 41 6.20 18.41 -11.88
C ILE A 41 6.82 17.42 -12.85
N GLU A 42 7.38 16.34 -12.32
CA GLU A 42 7.94 15.25 -13.12
C GLU A 42 7.21 13.94 -12.77
N GLY A 43 6.32 13.52 -13.66
CA GLY A 43 5.51 12.32 -13.45
C GLY A 43 4.63 12.42 -12.21
N GLN A 44 4.98 11.66 -11.16
CA GLN A 44 4.25 11.62 -9.89
C GLN A 44 4.95 12.40 -8.77
N PHE A 45 5.85 13.32 -9.11
CA PHE A 45 6.66 14.03 -8.14
C PHE A 45 6.59 15.54 -8.38
N LYS A 46 6.54 16.29 -7.29
CA LYS A 46 6.55 17.74 -7.30
C LYS A 46 7.80 18.26 -6.61
N TYR A 47 8.47 19.17 -7.29
CA TYR A 47 9.66 19.87 -6.83
C TYR A 47 9.41 21.38 -6.80
N VAL A 48 10.17 22.08 -5.97
CA VAL A 48 10.25 23.54 -5.98
C VAL A 48 11.69 23.92 -6.20
N CYS A 49 11.94 24.82 -7.14
CA CYS A 49 13.27 25.33 -7.35
C CYS A 49 13.73 26.19 -6.18
N HIS A 50 14.91 25.90 -5.63
CA HIS A 50 15.57 26.74 -4.64
C HIS A 50 17.03 26.99 -5.03
N PHE A 51 17.41 28.26 -5.21
CA PHE A 51 18.76 28.66 -5.65
C PHE A 51 19.26 27.90 -6.89
N GLY A 52 18.38 27.72 -7.88
CA GLY A 52 18.71 27.04 -9.14
C GLY A 52 18.80 25.51 -9.05
N LYS A 53 18.38 24.90 -7.92
CA LYS A 53 18.31 23.45 -7.70
C LYS A 53 16.87 23.01 -7.44
N LEU A 54 16.46 21.88 -8.00
CA LEU A 54 15.15 21.29 -7.71
C LEU A 54 15.16 20.65 -6.33
N MET A 55 14.35 21.19 -5.42
CA MET A 55 14.17 20.65 -4.07
C MET A 55 12.90 19.80 -4.03
N PRO A 56 12.97 18.57 -3.47
CA PRO A 56 11.82 17.68 -3.39
C PRO A 56 10.77 18.27 -2.45
N GLN A 57 9.52 18.36 -2.91
CA GLN A 57 8.42 18.90 -2.10
C GLN A 57 7.45 17.80 -1.66
N CYS A 58 6.95 17.00 -2.60
CA CYS A 58 5.99 15.94 -2.31
C CYS A 58 5.77 14.97 -3.47
N CYS A 59 5.12 13.85 -3.18
CA CYS A 59 4.63 12.92 -4.19
C CYS A 59 3.19 13.28 -4.54
N LEU A 60 2.84 13.21 -5.82
CA LEU A 60 1.46 13.37 -6.26
C LEU A 60 0.69 12.06 -6.05
N SER A 61 -0.59 12.18 -5.71
CA SER A 61 -1.49 11.03 -5.65
C SER A 61 -1.64 10.38 -7.03
N SER A 62 -2.13 9.15 -7.10
CA SER A 62 -2.45 8.48 -8.38
C SER A 62 -3.38 9.29 -9.29
N GLN A 63 -4.19 10.20 -8.74
CA GLN A 63 -5.06 11.11 -9.50
C GLN A 63 -4.37 12.44 -9.87
N GLY A 64 -3.11 12.65 -9.49
CA GLY A 64 -2.31 13.85 -9.79
C GLY A 64 -2.70 15.12 -9.02
N ALA A 65 -3.88 15.15 -8.40
CA ALA A 65 -4.43 16.38 -7.81
C ALA A 65 -3.86 16.73 -6.42
N ALA A 66 -3.44 15.73 -5.64
CA ALA A 66 -3.08 15.92 -4.24
C ALA A 66 -1.61 15.63 -3.98
N CYS A 67 -0.96 16.56 -3.28
CA CYS A 67 0.41 16.47 -2.82
C CYS A 67 0.46 15.72 -1.48
N ILE A 68 1.20 14.61 -1.42
CA ILE A 68 1.50 13.80 -0.23
C ILE A 68 2.87 14.26 0.30
N PRO A 69 2.93 15.02 1.41
CA PRO A 69 4.20 15.55 1.90
C PRO A 69 5.19 14.43 2.23
N ILE A 70 6.49 14.72 2.14
CA ILE A 70 7.55 13.78 2.47
C ILE A 70 7.37 13.28 3.92
N GLY A 71 7.42 11.96 4.10
CA GLY A 71 7.17 11.27 5.38
C GLY A 71 5.71 10.98 5.67
N GLN A 72 4.77 11.65 5.01
CA GLN A 72 3.32 11.45 5.20
C GLN A 72 2.78 10.30 4.34
N THR A 73 1.63 9.78 4.75
CA THR A 73 0.90 8.71 4.07
C THR A 73 -0.42 9.21 3.50
N ARG A 74 -0.94 8.49 2.50
CA ARG A 74 -2.29 8.69 1.96
C ARG A 74 -2.87 7.35 1.50
N VAL A 75 -4.17 7.19 1.72
CA VAL A 75 -4.92 6.06 1.17
C VAL A 75 -5.14 6.26 -0.33
N GLU A 76 -4.76 5.26 -1.12
CA GLU A 76 -5.00 5.17 -2.55
C GLU A 76 -5.50 3.77 -2.92
N GLY A 77 -6.78 3.65 -3.25
CA GLY A 77 -7.42 2.36 -3.48
C GLY A 77 -7.41 1.51 -2.20
N HIS A 78 -6.77 0.35 -2.26
CA HIS A 78 -6.64 -0.60 -1.15
C HIS A 78 -5.32 -0.47 -0.38
N PHE A 79 -4.54 0.57 -0.65
CA PHE A 79 -3.19 0.72 -0.11
C PHE A 79 -2.99 2.07 0.58
N ILE A 80 -2.09 2.06 1.55
CA ILE A 80 -1.54 3.23 2.22
C ILE A 80 -0.18 3.50 1.59
N ILE A 81 -0.07 4.62 0.88
CA ILE A 81 1.15 5.01 0.18
C ILE A 81 1.88 6.08 0.98
N GLN A 82 3.17 5.86 1.24
CA GLN A 82 4.06 6.85 1.84
C GLN A 82 4.90 7.54 0.77
N CYS A 83 5.01 8.87 0.86
CA CYS A 83 6.02 9.62 0.12
C CYS A 83 7.32 9.68 0.91
N TYR A 84 8.46 9.38 0.29
CA TYR A 84 9.75 9.38 0.96
C TYR A 84 10.90 9.71 0.00
N THR A 85 12.08 9.97 0.55
CA THR A 85 13.30 10.28 -0.21
C THR A 85 14.37 9.22 0.07
N PRO A 86 14.53 8.19 -0.79
CA PRO A 86 15.54 7.16 -0.57
C PRO A 86 16.97 7.72 -0.62
N GLN A 87 17.17 8.78 -1.39
CA GLN A 87 18.42 9.51 -1.55
C GLN A 87 18.11 11.01 -1.61
N GLU A 88 19.12 11.84 -1.33
CA GLU A 88 18.96 13.30 -1.34
C GLU A 88 18.47 13.78 -2.72
N GLY A 89 17.43 14.61 -2.73
CA GLY A 89 16.85 15.18 -3.95
C GLY A 89 15.93 14.24 -4.75
N VAL A 90 15.90 12.93 -4.45
CA VAL A 90 15.09 11.96 -5.19
C VAL A 90 13.82 11.63 -4.41
N LEU A 91 12.65 11.87 -5.02
CA LEU A 91 11.36 11.45 -4.47
C LEU A 91 11.01 10.03 -4.90
N SER A 92 10.38 9.29 -4.00
CA SER A 92 9.84 7.96 -4.27
C SER A 92 8.56 7.71 -3.48
N ARG A 93 7.77 6.76 -3.95
CA ARG A 93 6.53 6.30 -3.32
C ARG A 93 6.69 4.84 -2.97
N ARG A 94 6.23 4.44 -1.79
CA ARG A 94 6.18 3.03 -1.39
C ARG A 94 4.86 2.72 -0.70
N PRO A 95 4.27 1.55 -0.94
CA PRO A 95 3.19 1.08 -0.09
C PRO A 95 3.76 0.73 1.30
N VAL A 96 3.03 1.10 2.36
CA VAL A 96 3.42 0.83 3.75
C VAL A 96 2.32 0.13 4.55
N GLY A 97 1.14 -0.05 3.95
CA GLY A 97 0.01 -0.71 4.58
C GLY A 97 -1.18 -0.86 3.65
N CYS A 98 -2.17 -1.60 4.10
CA CYS A 98 -3.41 -1.89 3.41
C CYS A 98 -4.53 -1.01 3.99
N PHE A 99 -5.48 -0.63 3.14
CA PHE A 99 -6.72 0.03 3.56
C PHE A 99 -7.91 -0.89 3.27
N TYR A 100 -8.58 -1.33 4.33
CA TYR A 100 -9.65 -2.33 4.25
C TYR A 100 -10.80 -1.96 5.19
N ASN A 101 -12.04 -2.01 4.70
CA ASN A 101 -13.26 -1.63 5.43
C ASN A 101 -13.17 -0.29 6.18
N GLY A 102 -12.52 0.72 5.59
CA GLY A 102 -12.38 2.04 6.23
C GLY A 102 -11.25 2.14 7.27
N HIS A 103 -10.50 1.06 7.47
CA HIS A 103 -9.41 0.99 8.45
C HIS A 103 -8.05 0.84 7.78
N GLU A 104 -7.04 1.45 8.41
CA GLU A 104 -5.64 1.38 8.03
C GLU A 104 -4.93 0.23 8.75
N TYR A 105 -4.22 -0.62 8.00
CA TYR A 105 -3.45 -1.74 8.51
C TYR A 105 -2.03 -1.69 7.97
N TYR A 106 -1.05 -1.44 8.82
CA TYR A 106 0.36 -1.43 8.46
C TYR A 106 0.92 -2.84 8.32
N GLU A 107 2.10 -2.95 7.70
CA GLU A 107 2.78 -4.23 7.48
C GLU A 107 2.83 -5.10 8.76
N GLY A 108 2.46 -6.38 8.62
CA GLY A 108 2.44 -7.36 9.71
C GLY A 108 1.23 -7.29 10.64
N GLN A 109 0.39 -6.25 10.55
CA GLN A 109 -0.85 -6.19 11.32
C GLN A 109 -1.85 -7.23 10.84
N VAL A 110 -2.57 -7.79 11.81
CA VAL A 110 -3.60 -8.81 11.58
C VAL A 110 -4.95 -8.14 11.39
N ILE A 111 -5.66 -8.60 10.37
CA ILE A 111 -6.97 -8.09 9.96
C ILE A 111 -7.97 -9.19 10.25
N LEU A 112 -8.86 -8.95 11.22
CA LEU A 112 -9.92 -9.86 11.58
C LEU A 112 -11.17 -9.58 10.73
N PRO A 113 -11.93 -10.62 10.32
CA PRO A 113 -13.19 -10.42 9.62
C PRO A 113 -14.20 -9.69 10.52
N GLU A 114 -14.91 -8.69 9.95
CA GLU A 114 -15.96 -7.98 10.68
C GLU A 114 -17.14 -8.91 11.01
N ALA A 115 -17.78 -8.68 12.16
CA ALA A 115 -18.91 -9.50 12.59
C ALA A 115 -20.10 -9.21 11.68
N GLY A 116 -20.58 -10.23 10.98
CA GLY A 116 -21.82 -10.11 10.20
C GLY A 116 -21.65 -9.56 8.79
N GLN A 117 -20.45 -9.59 8.19
CA GLN A 117 -20.38 -9.52 6.73
C GLN A 117 -20.91 -10.85 6.16
N PRO A 118 -22.00 -10.84 5.38
CA PRO A 118 -22.50 -12.06 4.76
C PRO A 118 -21.41 -12.58 3.81
N THR A 119 -20.99 -13.83 4.01
CA THR A 119 -20.26 -14.59 3.00
C THR A 119 -21.19 -14.72 1.81
N GLY A 120 -20.83 -14.10 0.69
CA GLY A 120 -21.53 -14.29 -0.57
C GLY A 120 -21.37 -15.73 -1.04
N ASP A 121 -22.16 -16.65 -0.46
CA ASP A 121 -22.49 -17.94 -1.05
C ASP A 121 -23.55 -17.69 -2.13
N ASP A 122 -23.15 -17.07 -3.24
CA ASP A 122 -23.96 -17.05 -4.46
C ASP A 122 -23.43 -18.14 -5.39
N GLY A 123 -23.89 -19.37 -5.13
CA GLY A 123 -23.87 -20.48 -6.10
C GLY A 123 -24.77 -20.19 -7.29
N GLY A 124 -24.45 -19.15 -8.07
CA GLY A 124 -25.23 -18.67 -9.21
C GLY A 124 -24.35 -18.41 -10.42
N SER A 125 -24.25 -19.38 -11.32
CA SER A 125 -23.77 -19.15 -12.68
C SER A 125 -24.70 -18.14 -13.37
N SER A 126 -24.22 -16.94 -13.70
CA SER A 126 -24.90 -16.01 -14.60
C SER A 126 -23.93 -15.02 -15.23
N SER A 127 -23.85 -15.11 -16.54
CA SER A 127 -23.10 -14.28 -17.47
C SER A 127 -23.62 -12.84 -17.61
N SER A 128 -22.68 -11.90 -17.82
CA SER A 128 -22.78 -10.62 -18.56
C SER A 128 -22.66 -9.30 -17.76
N SER A 129 -21.44 -8.77 -17.78
CA SER A 129 -21.04 -7.41 -18.23
C SER A 129 -21.70 -6.14 -17.63
N ASN A 130 -21.02 -5.46 -16.70
CA ASN A 130 -20.24 -4.22 -16.97
C ASN A 130 -19.84 -3.51 -15.66
N THR A 131 -18.52 -3.33 -15.47
CA THR A 131 -17.85 -2.50 -14.44
C THR A 131 -18.50 -2.54 -13.06
N SER A 132 -18.57 -3.75 -12.50
CA SER A 132 -18.86 -3.98 -11.09
C SER A 132 -17.52 -4.04 -10.35
N THR A 133 -17.33 -3.17 -9.36
CA THR A 133 -16.27 -3.33 -8.37
C THR A 133 -16.61 -4.59 -7.59
N THR A 134 -16.11 -5.74 -8.06
CA THR A 134 -16.31 -7.04 -7.42
C THR A 134 -15.79 -6.93 -6.01
N LYS A 135 -16.71 -6.84 -5.04
CA LYS A 135 -16.39 -6.84 -3.63
C LYS A 135 -15.81 -8.22 -3.33
N GLU A 136 -14.49 -8.30 -3.22
CA GLU A 136 -13.78 -9.55 -2.92
C GLU A 136 -14.31 -10.08 -1.58
N VAL A 137 -15.09 -11.17 -1.66
CA VAL A 137 -15.71 -11.79 -0.48
C VAL A 137 -14.62 -12.62 0.20
N LEU A 138 -14.11 -12.10 1.30
CA LEU A 138 -13.17 -12.81 2.15
C LEU A 138 -13.91 -13.96 2.87
N PRO A 139 -13.39 -15.20 2.89
CA PRO A 139 -13.92 -16.26 3.75
C PRO A 139 -14.08 -15.79 5.20
N ALA A 140 -15.28 -15.96 5.77
CA ALA A 140 -15.67 -15.44 7.10
C ALA A 140 -14.84 -15.96 8.28
N HIS A 141 -13.97 -16.93 8.05
CA HIS A 141 -13.21 -17.61 9.09
C HIS A 141 -11.71 -17.60 8.85
N SER A 142 -11.25 -16.66 8.01
CA SER A 142 -9.84 -16.41 7.78
C SER A 142 -9.45 -15.04 8.32
N TYR A 143 -8.28 -14.94 8.95
CA TYR A 143 -7.66 -13.64 9.19
C TYR A 143 -6.67 -13.33 8.09
N TYR A 144 -6.46 -12.04 7.83
CA TYR A 144 -5.61 -11.56 6.76
C TYR A 144 -4.42 -10.82 7.31
N LYS A 145 -3.35 -10.79 6.53
CA LYS A 145 -2.19 -9.95 6.78
C LYS A 145 -1.89 -9.10 5.56
N CYS A 146 -1.42 -7.89 5.84
CA CYS A 146 -0.81 -7.02 4.86
C CYS A 146 0.71 -7.24 4.91
N PHE A 147 1.34 -7.61 3.79
CA PHE A 147 2.79 -7.79 3.73
C PHE A 147 3.36 -7.35 2.38
N LEU A 148 4.60 -6.90 2.37
CA LEU A 148 5.33 -6.59 1.15
C LEU A 148 6.01 -7.85 0.60
N ASP A 149 5.66 -8.22 -0.62
CA ASP A 149 6.33 -9.27 -1.38
C ASP A 149 6.95 -8.66 -2.63
N ASN A 150 8.29 -8.67 -2.70
CA ASN A 150 9.04 -8.09 -3.82
C ASN A 150 8.65 -6.63 -4.15
N GLY A 151 8.38 -5.83 -3.12
CA GLY A 151 7.96 -4.43 -3.27
C GLY A 151 6.49 -4.23 -3.65
N VAL A 152 5.74 -5.34 -3.84
CA VAL A 152 4.30 -5.31 -4.07
C VAL A 152 3.60 -5.66 -2.78
N LEU A 153 2.72 -4.77 -2.31
CA LEU A 153 1.92 -5.04 -1.14
C LEU A 153 0.82 -6.03 -1.48
N LYS A 154 0.75 -7.12 -0.73
CA LYS A 154 -0.24 -8.17 -0.90
C LYS A 154 -1.15 -8.25 0.32
N PHE A 155 -2.41 -8.53 0.04
CA PHE A 155 -3.41 -8.90 1.01
C PHE A 155 -3.64 -10.40 0.87
N GLN A 156 -3.28 -11.17 1.90
CA GLN A 156 -3.40 -12.63 1.85
C GLN A 156 -4.00 -13.15 3.14
N ALA A 157 -4.84 -14.17 3.00
CA ALA A 157 -5.29 -14.96 4.13
C ALA A 157 -4.07 -15.62 4.78
N ALA A 158 -3.95 -15.48 6.09
CA ALA A 158 -2.78 -15.90 6.85
C ALA A 158 -3.09 -17.01 7.87
N GLY A 159 -4.36 -17.36 8.05
CA GLY A 159 -4.80 -18.45 8.91
C GLY A 159 -6.28 -18.36 9.25
N CYS A 160 -6.71 -19.16 10.22
CA CYS A 160 -8.11 -19.27 10.61
C CYS A 160 -8.44 -18.48 11.87
N VAL A 161 -9.70 -18.13 12.02
CA VAL A 161 -10.30 -17.65 13.27
C VAL A 161 -11.46 -18.56 13.66
N ASP A 162 -11.55 -18.88 14.95
CA ASP A 162 -12.70 -19.63 15.49
C ASP A 162 -13.95 -18.74 15.61
N ASP A 163 -15.07 -19.33 16.02
CA ASP A 163 -16.34 -18.61 16.24
C ASP A 163 -16.21 -17.48 17.29
N SER A 164 -15.22 -17.57 18.19
CA SER A 164 -14.90 -16.54 19.19
C SER A 164 -13.91 -15.50 18.67
N ARG A 165 -13.56 -15.53 17.38
CA ARG A 165 -12.59 -14.65 16.71
C ARG A 165 -11.16 -14.78 17.23
N LYS A 166 -10.85 -15.90 17.88
CA LYS A 166 -9.48 -16.19 18.32
C LYS A 166 -8.68 -16.71 17.15
N LEU A 167 -7.48 -16.17 16.99
CA LEU A 167 -6.54 -16.61 15.96
C LEU A 167 -6.11 -18.05 16.22
N ILE A 168 -6.20 -18.87 15.18
CA ILE A 168 -5.72 -20.25 15.17
C ILE A 168 -4.41 -20.26 14.38
N SER A 169 -3.28 -20.27 15.08
CA SER A 169 -1.95 -20.08 14.51
C SER A 169 -1.27 -21.37 14.00
N GLU A 170 -1.95 -22.51 14.07
CA GLU A 170 -1.36 -23.83 13.80
C GLU A 170 -2.39 -24.78 13.20
N ARG A 171 -1.96 -25.95 12.69
CA ARG A 171 -2.79 -27.08 12.25
C ARG A 171 -3.55 -27.70 13.45
N ARG A 172 -4.39 -26.90 14.10
CA ARG A 172 -5.23 -27.28 15.23
C ARG A 172 -6.68 -27.34 14.76
N ARG A 173 -7.40 -28.28 15.35
CA ARG A 173 -8.86 -28.33 15.23
C ARG A 173 -9.47 -27.17 16.03
N PHE A 174 -10.50 -26.54 15.49
CA PHE A 174 -11.25 -25.47 16.14
C PHE A 174 -12.73 -25.64 15.85
N LEU A 175 -13.58 -25.08 16.71
CA LEU A 175 -15.02 -25.06 16.49
C LEU A 175 -15.38 -23.94 15.52
N LEU A 176 -16.10 -24.33 14.47
CA LEU A 176 -16.58 -23.50 13.40
C LEU A 176 -18.05 -23.82 13.14
N ASN A 177 -18.95 -22.89 13.46
CA ASN A 177 -20.40 -23.08 13.35
C ASN A 177 -20.88 -24.39 14.01
N GLY A 178 -20.29 -24.75 15.15
CA GLY A 178 -20.61 -25.98 15.89
C GLY A 178 -20.05 -27.28 15.31
N ARG A 179 -19.17 -27.22 14.29
CA ARG A 179 -18.42 -28.37 13.76
C ARG A 179 -16.93 -28.17 13.95
N TYR A 180 -16.16 -29.25 14.03
CA TYR A 180 -14.71 -29.13 14.05
C TYR A 180 -14.16 -28.91 12.64
N ALA A 181 -13.31 -27.89 12.51
CA ALA A 181 -12.55 -27.59 11.31
C ALA A 181 -11.06 -27.63 11.60
N LEU A 182 -10.27 -28.00 10.60
CA LEU A 182 -8.80 -27.96 10.65
C LEU A 182 -8.29 -26.84 9.75
N CYS A 183 -7.45 -25.98 10.29
CA CYS A 183 -6.78 -24.96 9.52
C CYS A 183 -5.64 -25.57 8.68
N LEU A 184 -5.68 -25.38 7.36
CA LEU A 184 -4.75 -26.00 6.42
C LEU A 184 -3.69 -25.00 5.96
N PHE A 185 -2.45 -25.48 5.92
CA PHE A 185 -1.28 -24.74 5.47
C PHE A 185 -0.45 -25.62 4.52
N ASP A 186 0.12 -25.02 3.48
CA ASP A 186 1.05 -25.69 2.56
C ASP A 186 2.40 -26.01 3.24
N GLU A 187 3.33 -26.61 2.49
CA GLU A 187 4.66 -26.97 2.98
C GLU A 187 5.54 -25.77 3.34
N ASN A 188 5.21 -24.58 2.81
CA ASN A 188 5.90 -23.33 3.08
C ASN A 188 5.25 -22.55 4.25
N GLY A 189 4.19 -23.08 4.85
CA GLY A 189 3.44 -22.42 5.92
C GLY A 189 2.44 -21.37 5.44
N ASN A 190 2.14 -21.30 4.14
CA ASN A 190 1.08 -20.43 3.62
C ASN A 190 -0.28 -21.05 3.88
N PHE A 191 -1.24 -20.23 4.29
CA PHE A 191 -2.61 -20.67 4.48
C PHE A 191 -3.25 -21.03 3.14
N VAL A 192 -3.85 -22.22 3.06
CA VAL A 192 -4.54 -22.72 1.85
C VAL A 192 -6.04 -22.85 2.02
N GLY A 193 -6.55 -22.87 3.25
CA GLY A 193 -7.97 -23.02 3.54
C GLY A 193 -8.22 -23.71 4.87
N TYR A 194 -9.44 -24.21 5.04
CA TYR A 194 -9.78 -25.06 6.16
C TYR A 194 -10.61 -26.25 5.66
N GLU A 195 -10.57 -27.35 6.39
CA GLU A 195 -11.37 -28.54 6.12
C GLU A 195 -12.28 -28.80 7.32
N SER A 196 -13.60 -28.83 7.08
CA SER A 196 -14.58 -29.20 8.10
C SER A 196 -14.91 -30.67 7.97
N ASN A 197 -14.64 -31.46 9.00
CA ASN A 197 -15.12 -32.85 9.04
C ASN A 197 -16.52 -32.86 9.65
N THR A 198 -17.47 -33.44 8.93
CA THR A 198 -18.83 -33.66 9.44
C THR A 198 -18.94 -34.93 10.28
N ASP A 199 -17.97 -35.83 10.18
CA ASP A 199 -18.00 -37.14 10.81
C ASP A 199 -17.10 -37.19 12.05
N GLU A 200 -17.65 -36.78 13.20
CA GLU A 200 -17.08 -37.07 14.52
C GLU A 200 -17.73 -38.31 15.18
N SER A 201 -18.25 -39.25 14.40
CA SER A 201 -18.96 -40.40 14.99
C SER A 201 -18.10 -41.61 15.35
N GLU A 202 -16.80 -41.71 15.00
CA GLU A 202 -16.15 -43.04 15.05
C GLU A 202 -14.88 -43.25 15.90
N ASP A 203 -14.11 -42.25 16.35
CA ASP A 203 -12.77 -42.56 16.94
C ASP A 203 -12.47 -42.06 18.37
N MET A 204 -13.44 -41.62 19.17
CA MET A 204 -13.20 -41.30 20.60
C MET A 204 -13.40 -42.47 21.59
N GLU A 205 -13.57 -43.71 21.11
CA GLU A 205 -13.64 -44.91 21.96
C GLU A 205 -12.45 -45.86 21.74
N ASN A 206 -11.21 -45.52 22.15
CA ASN A 206 -10.26 -46.55 22.61
C ASN A 206 -8.92 -46.01 23.17
N SER A 207 -8.95 -45.33 24.32
CA SER A 207 -7.71 -45.12 25.10
C SER A 207 -7.91 -45.22 26.61
N SER A 208 -8.91 -45.99 27.03
CA SER A 208 -9.11 -46.37 28.42
C SER A 208 -9.31 -47.88 28.49
N ASN A 209 -8.21 -48.60 28.72
CA ASN A 209 -8.10 -49.74 29.64
C ASN A 209 -6.90 -50.62 29.27
N ASN A 210 -5.78 -50.40 29.97
CA ASN A 210 -4.81 -51.45 30.28
C ASN A 210 -4.20 -51.09 31.64
N ASP A 211 -4.96 -51.41 32.69
CA ASP A 211 -4.47 -51.72 34.03
C ASP A 211 -4.80 -53.20 34.31
#